data_AF-A0A8B7DB63-F1
#
_entry.id   AF-A0A8B7DB63-F1
#
_cell.length_a   1.000
_cell.length_b   1.000
_cell.length_c   1.000
_cell.angle_alpha   90.00
_cell.angle_beta   90.00
_cell.angle_gamma   90.00
#
_symmetry.space_group_name_H-M   'P 1'
#
loop_
_entity.id
_entity.type
_entity.pdbx_description
1 polymer ?
#
loop_
_entity_poly.entity_id
_entity_poly.type
_entity_poly.pdbx_seq_one_letter_code
_entity_poly.pdbx_strand_id
1 'polypeptide(L)'
;MALTPFSKRADPFLFQNLSQVFVLSIRHKYMGNVRQKRKINPFVKRHTDFIKELCIALVKYERIQTTFERAKVLEKYGNLLIELTQRTQPPPDLFALENGFLLRPDEITSKFTEKQLINRRWKKRIVFPTSISTEQFVATCRNEAENILLKDKEAIEKLYGELSDRYRGKYGGYVKVTKIPNQPNKKFPWLAYVEYQDNSLPALPPMPEVIKGELKGRPRIFNLHELNASSNILSEQ
;
A
#
# COMPACT_ATOMS: atom_id res chain seq x y z
N MET A 1 -2.74 -86.37 -56.96
CA MET A 1 -4.18 -86.08 -57.12
C MET A 1 -4.54 -84.94 -56.20
N ALA A 2 -5.21 -83.90 -56.75
CA ALA A 2 -5.86 -82.72 -56.12
C ALA A 2 -4.95 -81.72 -55.36
N LEU A 3 -4.77 -80.43 -55.77
CA LEU A 3 -5.71 -79.26 -55.75
C LEU A 3 -6.24 -79.01 -54.31
N THR A 4 -6.11 -77.86 -53.61
CA THR A 4 -6.07 -76.41 -53.91
C THR A 4 -5.63 -75.61 -52.64
N PRO A 5 -5.51 -74.24 -52.67
CA PRO A 5 -4.59 -73.46 -51.82
C PRO A 5 -5.22 -72.61 -50.69
N PHE A 6 -4.33 -72.04 -49.86
CA PHE A 6 -4.38 -70.74 -49.14
C PHE A 6 -5.65 -70.33 -48.37
N SER A 7 -5.53 -70.24 -47.04
CA SER A 7 -6.07 -69.10 -46.29
C SER A 7 -5.22 -68.84 -45.05
N LYS A 8 -4.46 -67.74 -45.07
CA LYS A 8 -3.81 -67.15 -43.89
C LYS A 8 -4.90 -66.59 -42.98
N ARG A 9 -4.89 -66.91 -41.69
CA ARG A 9 -5.07 -65.95 -40.58
C ARG A 9 -4.43 -66.50 -39.29
N ALA A 10 -3.28 -65.93 -38.96
CA ALA A 10 -2.79 -65.69 -37.60
C ALA A 10 -3.87 -64.86 -36.83
N ASP A 11 -4.16 -64.95 -35.53
CA ASP A 11 -3.51 -65.52 -34.34
C ASP A 11 -4.61 -65.91 -33.33
N PRO A 12 -4.47 -66.97 -32.53
CA PRO A 12 -5.11 -67.05 -31.22
C PRO A 12 -4.05 -66.72 -30.14
N PHE A 13 -4.51 -66.21 -29.00
CA PHE A 13 -3.72 -65.94 -27.80
C PHE A 13 -2.97 -64.60 -27.79
N LEU A 14 -3.63 -63.58 -27.24
CA LEU A 14 -3.23 -62.91 -25.98
C LEU A 14 -4.11 -61.67 -25.76
N PHE A 15 -5.42 -61.88 -25.59
CA PHE A 15 -6.30 -60.89 -24.93
C PHE A 15 -6.69 -61.43 -23.56
N GLN A 16 -5.72 -61.59 -22.68
CA GLN A 16 -5.96 -61.56 -21.25
C GLN A 16 -4.96 -60.60 -20.64
N ASN A 17 -5.49 -59.69 -19.82
CA ASN A 17 -4.80 -58.63 -19.09
C ASN A 17 -4.50 -57.36 -19.89
N LEU A 18 -5.56 -56.77 -20.47
CA LEU A 18 -5.71 -55.33 -20.26
C LEU A 18 -6.02 -55.17 -18.77
N SER A 19 -4.97 -55.09 -17.94
CA SER A 19 -5.11 -54.52 -16.60
C SER A 19 -5.89 -53.23 -16.81
N GLN A 20 -7.09 -53.18 -16.27
CA GLN A 20 -7.88 -51.98 -16.20
C GLN A 20 -6.99 -50.98 -15.46
N VAL A 21 -6.24 -50.17 -16.23
CA VAL A 21 -5.48 -49.07 -15.68
C VAL A 21 -6.56 -48.13 -15.21
N PHE A 22 -7.01 -48.35 -13.96
CA PHE A 22 -7.64 -47.31 -13.19
C PHE A 22 -6.62 -46.18 -13.25
N VAL A 23 -6.87 -45.22 -14.13
CA VAL A 23 -6.33 -43.88 -13.99
C VAL A 23 -6.97 -43.38 -12.71
N LEU A 24 -6.42 -43.82 -11.58
CA LEU A 24 -6.62 -43.17 -10.31
C LEU A 24 -6.16 -41.75 -10.62
N SER A 25 -7.12 -40.84 -10.74
CA SER A 25 -6.82 -39.42 -10.67
C SER A 25 -6.22 -39.21 -9.29
N ILE A 26 -4.90 -39.37 -9.19
CA ILE A 26 -4.15 -38.96 -8.03
C ILE A 26 -4.37 -37.46 -8.01
N ARG A 27 -5.39 -37.00 -7.26
CA ARG A 27 -5.46 -35.63 -6.80
C ARG A 27 -4.12 -35.40 -6.14
N HIS A 28 -3.22 -34.71 -6.85
CA HIS A 28 -1.89 -34.43 -6.37
C HIS A 28 -2.07 -33.70 -5.03
N LYS A 29 -1.89 -34.42 -3.91
CA LYS A 29 -1.95 -33.88 -2.55
C LYS A 29 -0.87 -32.81 -2.30
N TYR A 30 0.00 -32.59 -3.28
CA TYR A 30 1.02 -31.55 -3.34
C TYR A 30 0.70 -30.42 -4.33
N MET A 31 -0.57 -30.16 -4.62
CA MET A 31 -0.94 -28.79 -5.03
C MET A 31 -0.72 -27.91 -3.78
N GLY A 32 0.53 -27.46 -3.57
CA GLY A 32 0.84 -26.49 -2.54
C GLY A 32 -0.07 -25.27 -2.67
N ASN A 33 -0.12 -24.43 -1.64
CA ASN A 33 -0.86 -23.17 -1.70
C ASN A 33 -0.26 -22.25 -2.78
N VAL A 34 -0.59 -22.49 -4.05
CA VAL A 34 -0.25 -21.61 -5.17
C VAL A 34 -1.02 -20.34 -4.90
N ARG A 35 -0.29 -19.24 -4.67
CA ARG A 35 -0.90 -17.93 -4.47
C ARG A 35 -1.76 -17.63 -5.69
N GLN A 36 -3.09 -17.67 -5.49
CA GLN A 36 -4.03 -17.32 -6.54
C GLN A 36 -3.99 -15.81 -6.76
N LYS A 37 -4.06 -15.37 -8.01
CA LYS A 37 -4.18 -13.94 -8.32
C LYS A 37 -5.44 -13.38 -7.66
N ARG A 38 -5.32 -12.19 -7.08
CA ARG A 38 -6.46 -11.48 -6.50
C ARG A 38 -7.51 -11.21 -7.58
N LYS A 39 -8.78 -11.51 -7.28
CA LYS A 39 -9.90 -11.10 -8.14
C LYS A 39 -10.02 -9.58 -8.10
N ILE A 40 -9.88 -8.92 -9.25
CA ILE A 40 -9.98 -7.47 -9.38
C ILE A 40 -11.41 -7.15 -9.79
N ASN A 41 -12.06 -6.23 -9.06
CA ASN A 41 -13.34 -5.69 -9.46
C ASN A 41 -13.10 -4.52 -10.44
N PRO A 42 -13.55 -4.60 -11.71
CA PRO A 42 -13.35 -3.53 -12.70
C PRO A 42 -13.99 -2.20 -12.34
N PHE A 43 -15.07 -2.22 -11.54
CA PHE A 43 -15.82 -1.02 -11.17
C PHE A 43 -15.15 -0.21 -10.05
N VAL A 44 -14.20 -0.80 -9.31
CA VAL A 44 -13.54 -0.16 -8.18
C VAL A 44 -12.16 0.31 -8.60
N LYS A 45 -12.02 1.62 -8.78
CA LYS A 45 -10.70 2.24 -8.99
C LYS A 45 -9.95 2.28 -7.67
N ARG A 46 -8.79 1.62 -7.62
CA ARG A 46 -7.90 1.65 -6.46
C ARG A 46 -7.22 3.01 -6.32
N HIS A 47 -6.71 3.52 -7.45
CA HIS A 47 -6.00 4.77 -7.53
C HIS A 47 -7.03 5.88 -7.70
N THR A 48 -7.24 6.65 -6.64
CA THR A 48 -8.15 7.79 -6.59
C THR A 48 -7.33 9.02 -6.23
N ASP A 49 -7.62 10.15 -6.85
CA ASP A 49 -6.84 11.38 -6.65
C ASP A 49 -7.00 11.98 -5.24
N PHE A 50 -8.02 11.55 -4.51
CA PHE A 50 -8.27 11.96 -3.13
C PHE A 50 -7.03 11.82 -2.21
N ILE A 51 -6.22 10.75 -2.37
CA ILE A 51 -5.01 10.62 -1.54
C ILE A 51 -3.95 11.66 -1.89
N LYS A 52 -3.89 12.08 -3.15
CA LYS A 52 -2.96 13.09 -3.65
C LYS A 52 -3.38 14.48 -3.16
N GLU A 53 -4.68 14.77 -3.17
CA GLU A 53 -5.22 15.98 -2.54
C GLU A 53 -4.87 16.07 -1.05
N LEU A 54 -4.96 14.96 -0.32
CA LEU A 54 -4.52 14.91 1.07
C LEU A 54 -3.01 15.16 1.23
N CYS A 55 -2.17 14.65 0.31
CA CYS A 55 -0.74 14.93 0.31
C CYS A 55 -0.45 16.43 0.08
N ILE A 56 -1.13 17.04 -0.90
CA ILE A 56 -1.00 18.48 -1.18
C ILE A 56 -1.36 19.29 0.06
N ALA A 57 -2.52 18.99 0.66
CA ALA A 57 -2.94 19.68 1.87
C ALA A 57 -1.92 19.47 3.02
N LEU A 58 -1.34 18.26 3.15
CA LEU A 58 -0.41 17.95 4.25
C LEU A 58 0.87 18.77 4.13
N VAL A 59 1.39 18.90 2.91
CA VAL A 59 2.56 19.73 2.62
C VAL A 59 2.27 21.20 2.88
N LYS A 60 1.14 21.73 2.39
CA LYS A 60 0.78 23.14 2.59
C LYS A 60 0.59 23.50 4.06
N TYR A 61 -0.24 22.76 4.77
CA TYR A 61 -0.69 23.13 6.12
C TYR A 61 0.06 22.45 7.27
N GLU A 62 0.94 21.48 6.97
CA GLU A 62 1.72 20.67 7.93
C GLU A 62 0.93 19.83 8.94
N ARG A 63 -0.35 20.12 9.18
CA ARG A 63 -1.25 19.34 10.03
C ARG A 63 -2.67 19.32 9.45
N ILE A 64 -3.28 18.15 9.35
CA ILE A 64 -4.67 17.96 8.88
C ILE A 64 -5.42 16.97 9.77
N GLN A 65 -6.73 17.13 9.87
CA GLN A 65 -7.64 16.13 10.43
C GLN A 65 -8.30 15.29 9.32
N THR A 66 -8.15 13.98 9.37
CA THR A 66 -8.77 13.04 8.41
C THR A 66 -9.31 11.79 9.12
N THR A 67 -9.84 10.82 8.36
CA THR A 67 -10.18 9.50 8.93
C THR A 67 -8.92 8.69 9.19
N PHE A 68 -8.91 7.86 10.24
CA PHE A 68 -7.75 7.11 10.68
C PHE A 68 -7.19 6.16 9.60
N GLU A 69 -8.06 5.53 8.81
CA GLU A 69 -7.63 4.67 7.71
C GLU A 69 -6.94 5.46 6.60
N ARG A 70 -7.48 6.64 6.27
CA ARG A 70 -6.87 7.53 5.28
C ARG A 70 -5.57 8.12 5.81
N ALA A 71 -5.52 8.46 7.08
CA ALA A 71 -4.31 8.92 7.77
C ALA A 71 -3.16 7.90 7.66
N LYS A 72 -3.43 6.60 7.89
CA LYS A 72 -2.42 5.54 7.71
C LYS A 72 -1.92 5.40 6.28
N VAL A 73 -2.79 5.62 5.30
CA VAL A 73 -2.37 5.62 3.89
C VAL A 73 -1.53 6.87 3.61
N LEU A 74 -1.99 8.04 4.07
CA LEU A 74 -1.33 9.32 3.92
C LEU A 74 0.07 9.32 4.56
N GLU A 75 0.24 8.70 5.72
CA GLU A 75 1.53 8.52 6.39
C GLU A 75 2.58 7.88 5.46
N LYS A 76 2.18 6.86 4.69
CA LYS A 76 3.09 6.20 3.73
C LYS A 76 3.53 7.15 2.62
N TYR A 77 2.60 7.93 2.07
CA TYR A 77 2.91 8.90 1.02
C TYR A 77 3.67 10.11 1.54
N GLY A 78 3.33 10.61 2.72
CA GLY A 78 4.01 11.74 3.35
C GLY A 78 5.44 11.39 3.72
N ASN A 79 5.69 10.17 4.21
CA ASN A 79 7.06 9.67 4.41
C ASN A 79 7.81 9.53 3.08
N LEU A 80 7.16 8.92 2.08
CA LEU A 80 7.74 8.74 0.75
C LEU A 80 8.13 10.09 0.10
N LEU A 81 7.30 11.12 0.23
CA LEU A 81 7.59 12.45 -0.34
C LEU A 81 8.92 12.99 0.19
N ILE A 82 9.14 12.92 1.51
CA ILE A 82 10.40 13.35 2.11
C ILE A 82 11.55 12.44 1.66
N GLU A 83 11.37 11.13 1.63
CA GLU A 83 12.41 10.20 1.13
C GLU A 83 12.83 10.49 -0.31
N LEU A 84 11.89 10.85 -1.20
CA LEU A 84 12.19 11.20 -2.58
C LEU A 84 13.06 12.46 -2.69
N THR A 85 12.93 13.42 -1.77
CA THR A 85 13.79 14.62 -1.75
C THR A 85 15.23 14.31 -1.33
N GLN A 86 15.43 13.27 -0.51
CA GLN A 86 16.73 12.96 0.09
C GLN A 86 17.54 11.90 -0.67
N ARG A 87 16.88 11.08 -1.49
CA ARG A 87 17.53 9.99 -2.23
C ARG A 87 18.42 10.54 -3.34
N THR A 88 19.73 10.30 -3.20
CA THR A 88 20.75 10.66 -4.20
C THR A 88 21.35 9.45 -4.91
N GLN A 89 21.40 8.31 -4.22
CA GLN A 89 21.90 7.07 -4.79
C GLN A 89 20.76 6.36 -5.53
N PRO A 90 20.96 5.92 -6.78
CA PRO A 90 19.97 5.12 -7.50
C PRO A 90 19.81 3.72 -6.88
N PRO A 91 18.64 3.33 -6.36
CA PRO A 91 18.36 1.99 -5.87
C PRO A 91 17.33 1.26 -6.76
N PRO A 92 17.15 -0.06 -6.57
CA PRO A 92 16.22 -0.86 -7.35
C PRO A 92 14.74 -0.41 -7.22
N ASP A 93 14.32 0.28 -6.16
CA ASP A 93 12.91 0.31 -5.71
C ASP A 93 11.93 1.30 -6.38
N LEU A 94 12.39 2.22 -7.25
CA LEU A 94 11.48 3.12 -8.01
C LEU A 94 10.43 2.34 -8.83
N PHE A 95 10.66 1.05 -9.12
CA PHE A 95 9.67 0.20 -9.79
C PHE A 95 8.34 0.13 -9.05
N ALA A 96 8.34 0.33 -7.72
CA ALA A 96 7.18 0.20 -6.86
C ALA A 96 6.22 1.40 -6.95
N LEU A 97 6.61 2.45 -7.69
CA LEU A 97 5.77 3.60 -7.98
C LEU A 97 5.26 3.55 -9.41
N GLU A 98 4.05 4.06 -9.59
CA GLU A 98 3.45 4.27 -10.89
C GLU A 98 2.53 5.49 -10.85
N ASN A 99 2.86 6.53 -11.62
CA ASN A 99 2.11 7.78 -11.70
C ASN A 99 1.83 8.41 -10.33
N GLY A 100 2.82 8.37 -9.42
CA GLY A 100 2.68 8.85 -8.05
C GLY A 100 1.80 7.98 -7.14
N PHE A 101 1.56 6.71 -7.47
CA PHE A 101 0.90 5.76 -6.57
C PHE A 101 1.81 4.61 -6.17
N LEU A 102 1.68 4.17 -4.91
CA LEU A 102 2.35 2.98 -4.40
C LEU A 102 1.64 1.70 -4.88
N LEU A 103 2.39 0.86 -5.58
CA LEU A 103 1.96 -0.46 -6.02
C LEU A 103 1.84 -1.43 -4.84
N ARG A 104 0.97 -2.42 -4.99
CA ARG A 104 0.89 -3.56 -4.05
C ARG A 104 2.09 -4.50 -4.26
N PRO A 105 2.43 -5.34 -3.27
CA PRO A 105 3.41 -6.41 -3.46
C PRO A 105 3.10 -7.30 -4.67
N ASP A 106 1.83 -7.66 -4.89
CA ASP A 106 1.43 -8.49 -6.03
C ASP A 106 1.70 -7.78 -7.38
N GLU A 107 1.37 -6.49 -7.47
CA GLU A 107 1.60 -5.68 -8.67
C GLU A 107 3.10 -5.47 -8.93
N ILE A 108 3.88 -5.28 -7.88
CA ILE A 108 5.35 -5.22 -7.94
C ILE A 108 5.89 -6.53 -8.53
N THR A 109 5.45 -7.68 -8.00
CA THR A 109 5.88 -8.99 -8.51
C THR A 109 5.48 -9.19 -9.97
N SER A 110 4.26 -8.80 -10.35
CA SER A 110 3.80 -8.83 -11.74
C SER A 110 4.68 -7.96 -12.64
N LYS A 111 4.92 -6.70 -12.27
CA LYS A 111 5.73 -5.74 -13.03
C LYS A 111 7.18 -6.23 -13.21
N PHE A 112 7.73 -6.92 -12.22
CA PHE A 112 9.05 -7.54 -12.28
C PHE A 112 9.06 -8.81 -13.16
N THR A 113 8.05 -9.67 -13.02
CA THR A 113 7.99 -10.98 -13.70
C THR A 113 7.55 -10.87 -15.16
N GLU A 114 6.59 -10.00 -15.45
CA GLU A 114 6.00 -9.80 -16.79
C GLU A 114 7.01 -9.24 -17.80
N LYS A 115 8.08 -8.58 -17.33
CA LYS A 115 9.14 -8.03 -18.20
C LYS A 115 10.28 -8.99 -18.54
N GLN A 116 10.29 -10.24 -18.06
CA GLN A 116 11.35 -11.21 -18.39
C GLN A 116 10.96 -12.32 -19.37
N LEU A 117 9.70 -12.42 -19.75
CA LEU A 117 9.21 -13.45 -20.67
C LEU A 117 8.95 -12.89 -22.08
N ILE A 118 10.03 -12.42 -22.73
CA ILE A 118 10.05 -12.42 -24.20
C ILE A 118 10.25 -13.87 -24.60
N ASN A 119 9.18 -14.56 -25.00
CA ASN A 119 9.25 -15.84 -25.67
C ASN A 119 10.05 -15.69 -26.97
N ARG A 120 11.37 -15.87 -26.91
CA ARG A 120 12.12 -16.38 -28.06
C ARG A 120 12.06 -17.89 -27.94
N ARG A 121 11.45 -18.53 -28.95
CA ARG A 121 11.18 -19.97 -29.06
C ARG A 121 12.28 -20.92 -28.54
N TRP A 122 13.55 -20.50 -28.38
CA TRP A 122 14.65 -21.37 -27.88
C TRP A 122 15.75 -20.78 -26.98
N LYS A 123 15.71 -19.52 -26.48
CA LYS A 123 16.77 -19.04 -25.55
C LYS A 123 16.26 -17.99 -24.57
N LYS A 124 16.57 -18.16 -23.28
CA LYS A 124 16.50 -17.10 -22.26
C LYS A 124 17.70 -16.17 -22.46
N ARG A 125 17.48 -14.91 -22.80
CA ARG A 125 18.53 -13.87 -22.79
C ARG A 125 18.36 -13.07 -21.49
N ILE A 126 19.33 -13.18 -20.58
CA ILE A 126 19.38 -12.34 -19.39
C ILE A 126 19.79 -10.94 -19.88
N VAL A 127 18.88 -9.98 -19.81
CA VAL A 127 19.16 -8.56 -20.10
C VAL A 127 19.25 -7.85 -18.76
N PHE A 128 20.42 -7.30 -18.45
CA PHE A 128 20.60 -6.46 -17.28
C PHE A 128 19.90 -5.12 -17.49
N PRO A 129 19.32 -4.51 -16.45
CA PRO A 129 18.80 -3.15 -16.56
C PRO A 129 19.94 -2.19 -16.94
N THR A 130 19.62 -1.20 -17.76
CA THR A 130 20.56 -0.10 -18.06
C THR A 130 20.91 0.65 -16.78
N SER A 131 22.20 0.92 -16.57
CA SER A 131 22.67 1.79 -15.48
C SER A 131 22.20 3.22 -15.74
N ILE A 132 21.44 3.79 -14.81
CA ILE A 132 20.90 5.16 -14.89
C ILE A 132 21.92 6.10 -14.23
N SER A 133 22.14 7.29 -14.80
CA SER A 133 22.98 8.31 -14.16
C SER A 133 22.33 8.85 -12.88
N THR A 134 23.13 9.36 -11.95
CA THR A 134 22.63 9.94 -10.70
C THR A 134 21.65 11.10 -10.95
N GLU A 135 21.95 11.95 -11.92
CA GLU A 135 21.10 13.08 -12.33
C GLU A 135 19.75 12.63 -12.88
N GLN A 136 19.75 11.61 -13.75
CA GLN A 136 18.52 11.02 -14.28
C GLN A 136 17.67 10.41 -13.17
N PHE A 137 18.31 9.77 -12.18
CA PHE A 137 17.63 9.21 -11.02
C PHE A 137 16.99 10.29 -10.12
N VAL A 138 17.71 11.36 -9.82
CA VAL A 138 17.16 12.48 -9.05
C VAL A 138 16.00 13.13 -9.81
N ALA A 139 16.10 13.27 -11.13
CA ALA A 139 15.01 13.76 -11.96
C ALA A 139 13.78 12.86 -11.95
N THR A 140 13.93 11.53 -11.94
CA THR A 140 12.79 10.60 -11.83
C THR A 140 12.14 10.66 -10.45
N CYS A 141 12.93 10.74 -9.37
CA CYS A 141 12.40 10.98 -8.02
C CYS A 141 11.58 12.27 -7.96
N ARG A 142 12.08 13.34 -8.59
CA ARG A 142 11.36 14.60 -8.71
C ARG A 142 10.04 14.46 -9.46
N ASN A 143 10.06 13.84 -10.63
CA ASN A 143 8.84 13.61 -11.42
C ASN A 143 7.79 12.78 -10.66
N GLU A 144 8.21 11.75 -9.92
CA GLU A 144 7.27 10.97 -9.09
C GLU A 144 6.69 11.77 -7.93
N ALA A 145 7.50 12.61 -7.27
CA ALA A 145 7.00 13.52 -6.24
C ALA A 145 5.99 14.53 -6.82
N GLU A 146 6.27 15.11 -7.99
CA GLU A 146 5.35 16.00 -8.70
C GLU A 146 4.04 15.28 -9.07
N ASN A 147 4.11 14.01 -9.49
CA ASN A 147 2.93 13.20 -9.79
C ASN A 147 2.08 12.89 -8.55
N ILE A 148 2.70 12.72 -7.37
CA ILE A 148 2.00 12.56 -6.08
C ILE A 148 1.28 13.87 -5.72
N LEU A 149 1.91 15.02 -5.96
CA LEU A 149 1.37 16.35 -5.62
C LEU A 149 0.51 16.97 -6.73
N LEU A 150 0.08 16.20 -7.73
CA LEU A 150 -0.70 16.69 -8.88
C LEU A 150 -0.07 17.91 -9.57
N LYS A 151 1.25 18.05 -9.51
CA LYS A 151 2.02 19.19 -10.06
C LYS A 151 1.66 20.56 -9.45
N ASP A 152 1.16 20.59 -8.22
CA ASP A 152 0.89 21.83 -7.51
C ASP A 152 2.20 22.55 -7.12
N LYS A 153 2.41 23.75 -7.70
CA LYS A 153 3.69 24.49 -7.62
C LYS A 153 4.05 24.88 -6.19
N GLU A 154 3.07 25.37 -5.43
CA GLU A 154 3.28 25.82 -4.04
C GLU A 154 3.73 24.66 -3.14
N ALA A 155 3.10 23.50 -3.31
CA ALA A 155 3.44 22.31 -2.52
C ALA A 155 4.83 21.78 -2.91
N ILE A 156 5.17 21.78 -4.20
CA ILE A 156 6.48 21.32 -4.68
C ILE A 156 7.60 22.21 -4.15
N GLU A 157 7.43 23.53 -4.20
CA GLU A 157 8.41 24.49 -3.71
C GLU A 157 8.66 24.31 -2.21
N LYS A 158 7.59 24.21 -1.41
CA LYS A 158 7.69 23.97 0.03
C LYS A 158 8.33 22.61 0.37
N LEU A 159 8.02 21.57 -0.43
CA LEU A 159 8.58 20.23 -0.25
C LEU A 159 10.10 20.23 -0.44
N TYR A 160 10.59 20.80 -1.54
CA TYR A 160 12.03 20.80 -1.87
C TYR A 160 12.83 21.88 -1.15
N GLY A 161 12.18 22.94 -0.65
CA GLY A 161 12.78 23.95 0.22
C GLY A 161 12.72 23.52 1.69
N GLU A 162 11.76 24.10 2.40
CA GLU A 162 11.65 24.02 3.86
C GLU A 162 11.63 22.58 4.41
N LEU A 163 10.84 21.67 3.81
CA LEU A 163 10.68 20.31 4.34
C LEU A 163 11.90 19.43 4.10
N SER A 164 12.51 19.53 2.91
CA SER A 164 13.74 18.80 2.57
C SER A 164 14.88 19.18 3.51
N ASP A 165 15.08 20.48 3.75
CA ASP A 165 16.12 20.98 4.64
C ASP A 165 15.86 20.61 6.11
N ARG A 166 14.60 20.69 6.56
CA ARG A 166 14.20 20.33 7.93
C ARG A 166 14.56 18.89 8.29
N TYR A 167 14.37 17.95 7.37
CA TYR A 167 14.57 16.53 7.65
C TYR A 167 15.89 15.96 7.14
N ARG A 168 16.82 16.81 6.67
CA ARG A 168 18.10 16.37 6.13
C ARG A 168 18.85 15.48 7.14
N GLY A 169 19.18 14.25 6.73
CA GLY A 169 19.90 13.29 7.56
C GLY A 169 19.05 12.51 8.57
N LYS A 170 17.75 12.80 8.71
CA LYS A 170 16.81 11.99 9.51
C LYS A 170 16.40 10.75 8.73
N TYR A 171 16.39 9.59 9.38
CA TYR A 171 15.98 8.34 8.75
C TYR A 171 14.54 7.97 9.16
N GLY A 172 13.58 8.30 8.30
CA GLY A 172 12.18 7.90 8.46
C GLY A 172 11.41 8.64 9.57
N GLY A 173 10.14 8.26 9.73
CA GLY A 173 9.28 8.81 10.78
C GLY A 173 8.95 10.29 10.65
N TYR A 174 8.86 10.82 9.43
CA TYR A 174 8.63 12.25 9.20
C TYR A 174 7.20 12.69 9.53
N VAL A 175 6.23 11.79 9.33
CA VAL A 175 4.82 12.04 9.60
C VAL A 175 4.41 11.33 10.88
N LYS A 176 3.66 12.04 11.74
CA LYS A 176 3.04 11.51 12.94
C LYS A 176 1.53 11.46 12.78
N VAL A 177 0.94 10.32 13.11
CA VAL A 177 -0.51 10.12 13.10
C VAL A 177 -1.02 10.00 14.54
N THR A 178 -1.77 11.00 14.98
CA THR A 178 -2.40 11.04 16.31
C THR A 178 -3.87 10.68 16.17
N LYS A 179 -4.26 9.50 16.68
CA LYS A 179 -5.62 8.99 16.58
C LYS A 179 -6.56 9.77 17.48
N ILE A 180 -7.69 10.22 16.94
CA ILE A 180 -8.76 10.88 17.70
C ILE A 180 -9.70 9.78 18.20
N PRO A 181 -9.87 9.64 19.52
CA PRO A 181 -10.75 8.62 20.09
C PRO A 181 -12.21 8.96 19.79
N ASN A 182 -12.98 7.93 19.45
CA ASN A 182 -14.42 8.02 19.19
C ASN A 182 -15.18 7.17 20.22
N GLN A 183 -16.47 7.45 20.43
CA GLN A 183 -17.30 6.65 21.32
C GLN A 183 -17.44 5.23 20.74
N PRO A 184 -17.48 4.20 21.59
CA PRO A 184 -17.85 2.87 21.12
C PRO A 184 -19.23 2.89 20.47
N ASN A 185 -19.42 2.08 19.43
CA ASN A 185 -20.69 1.90 18.71
C ASN A 185 -21.24 3.11 17.91
N LYS A 186 -20.44 4.16 17.68
CA LYS A 186 -20.81 5.21 16.71
C LYS A 186 -20.66 4.72 15.27
N LYS A 187 -21.59 5.14 14.39
CA LYS A 187 -21.56 4.86 12.94
C LYS A 187 -20.42 5.58 12.20
N PHE A 188 -19.84 6.61 12.80
CA PHE A 188 -18.78 7.41 12.16
C PHE A 188 -17.41 6.73 12.30
N PRO A 189 -16.54 6.83 11.28
CA PRO A 189 -15.19 6.30 11.35
C PRO A 189 -14.36 7.03 12.41
N TRP A 190 -13.30 6.37 12.86
CA TRP A 190 -12.32 6.99 13.74
C TRP A 190 -11.57 8.05 12.95
N LEU A 191 -11.30 9.19 13.59
CA LEU A 191 -10.54 10.28 12.99
C LEU A 191 -9.09 10.27 13.48
N ALA A 192 -8.23 11.06 12.85
CA ALA A 192 -6.85 11.25 13.26
C ALA A 192 -6.34 12.61 12.77
N TYR A 193 -5.47 13.22 13.58
CA TYR A 193 -4.58 14.26 13.12
C TYR A 193 -3.36 13.63 12.45
N VAL A 194 -2.98 14.16 11.30
CA VAL A 194 -1.74 13.81 10.60
C VAL A 194 -0.89 15.07 10.57
N GLU A 195 0.32 14.99 11.09
CA GLU A 195 1.23 16.13 11.16
C GLU A 195 2.63 15.76 10.70
N TYR A 196 3.31 16.69 10.04
CA TYR A 196 4.77 16.65 9.92
C TYR A 196 5.38 16.89 11.30
N GLN A 197 6.38 16.10 11.67
CA GLN A 197 7.14 16.32 12.89
C GLN A 197 7.89 17.66 12.84
N ASP A 198 8.23 18.21 14.00
CA ASP A 198 9.02 19.44 14.09
C ASP A 198 8.38 20.62 13.32
N ASN A 199 7.05 20.65 13.25
CA ASN A 199 6.28 21.75 12.69
C ASN A 199 6.19 22.92 13.67
N SER A 200 5.97 24.14 13.16
CA SER A 200 5.88 25.37 13.96
C SER A 200 4.51 25.57 14.62
N LEU A 201 3.62 24.56 14.56
CA LEU A 201 2.27 24.64 15.09
C LEU A 201 2.25 24.38 16.60
N PRO A 202 1.28 24.96 17.35
CA PRO A 202 1.13 24.65 18.77
C PRO A 202 0.92 23.15 18.96
N ALA A 203 1.39 22.61 20.09
CA ALA A 203 1.18 21.21 20.42
C ALA A 203 -0.33 20.89 20.48
N LEU A 204 -0.70 19.68 20.06
CA LEU A 204 -2.09 19.23 20.16
C LEU A 204 -2.54 19.24 21.63
N PRO A 205 -3.79 19.65 21.92
CA PRO A 205 -4.34 19.52 23.25
C PRO A 205 -4.37 18.03 23.67
N PRO A 206 -4.31 17.74 24.98
CA PRO A 206 -4.46 16.37 25.45
C PRO A 206 -5.80 15.79 24.98
N MET A 207 -5.75 14.65 24.31
CA MET A 207 -6.94 14.01 23.75
C MET A 207 -7.75 13.32 24.85
N PRO A 208 -9.09 13.26 24.73
CA PRO A 208 -9.94 12.59 25.71
C PRO A 208 -9.64 11.08 25.76
N GLU A 209 -9.45 10.52 26.94
CA GLU A 209 -9.19 9.08 27.09
C GLU A 209 -10.48 8.26 27.17
N VAL A 210 -10.44 7.03 26.65
CA VAL A 210 -11.55 6.07 26.77
C VAL A 210 -11.35 5.28 28.06
N ILE A 211 -12.03 5.67 29.14
CA ILE A 211 -11.96 4.98 30.43
C ILE A 211 -13.22 4.15 30.61
N LYS A 212 -13.08 2.82 30.77
CA LYS A 212 -14.21 1.87 30.95
C LYS A 212 -15.27 1.94 29.83
N GLY A 213 -14.87 2.26 28.60
CA GLY A 213 -15.78 2.39 27.45
C GLY A 213 -16.46 3.75 27.31
N GLU A 214 -16.28 4.67 28.25
CA GLU A 214 -16.77 6.05 28.16
C GLU A 214 -15.63 6.99 27.74
N LEU A 215 -15.92 7.91 26.82
CA LEU A 215 -15.00 9.01 26.52
C LEU A 215 -15.06 10.05 27.64
N LYS A 216 -14.03 10.11 28.48
CA LYS A 216 -13.86 11.18 29.47
C LYS A 216 -13.01 12.31 28.89
N GLY A 217 -13.30 13.55 29.26
CA GLY A 217 -12.52 14.72 28.78
C GLY A 217 -13.00 15.33 27.46
N ARG A 218 -14.20 15.01 26.96
CA ARG A 218 -14.85 15.97 26.04
C ARG A 218 -15.03 17.26 26.83
N PRO A 219 -14.66 18.45 26.32
CA PRO A 219 -15.37 19.62 26.75
C PRO A 219 -16.82 19.37 26.34
N ARG A 220 -17.67 18.93 27.27
CA ARG A 220 -19.03 19.45 27.24
C ARG A 220 -18.81 20.95 27.21
N ILE A 221 -19.47 21.67 26.31
CA ILE A 221 -19.69 23.08 26.58
C ILE A 221 -20.52 23.04 27.87
N PHE A 222 -19.87 23.04 29.02
CA PHE A 222 -20.54 23.02 30.29
C PHE A 222 -21.31 24.32 30.34
N ASN A 223 -22.62 24.25 30.50
CA ASN A 223 -23.38 25.43 30.87
C ASN A 223 -22.78 25.94 32.20
N LEU A 224 -22.71 27.26 32.41
CA LEU A 224 -22.15 27.88 33.63
C LEU A 224 -22.67 27.21 34.93
N HIS A 225 -23.91 26.72 34.91
CA HIS A 225 -24.54 25.99 36.00
C HIS A 225 -23.84 24.67 36.37
N GLU A 226 -23.28 23.92 35.41
CA GLU A 226 -22.61 22.64 35.67
C GLU A 226 -21.19 22.84 36.23
N LEU A 227 -20.52 23.95 35.89
CA LEU A 227 -19.22 24.35 36.45
C LEU A 227 -19.34 24.81 37.91
N ASN A 228 -20.43 25.54 38.22
CA ASN A 228 -20.73 25.96 39.58
C ASN A 228 -21.15 24.78 40.48
N ALA A 229 -21.84 23.79 39.93
CA ALA A 229 -22.21 22.58 40.67
C ALA A 229 -21.00 21.71 41.04
N SER A 230 -19.98 21.64 40.18
CA SER A 230 -18.78 20.82 40.40
C SER A 230 -17.75 21.49 41.33
N SER A 231 -17.68 22.82 41.35
CA SER A 231 -16.88 23.57 42.33
C SER A 231 -17.43 23.47 43.75
N ASN A 232 -18.76 23.48 43.93
CA ASN A 232 -19.39 23.31 45.24
C ASN A 232 -19.15 21.92 45.87
N ILE A 233 -19.05 20.87 45.05
CA ILE A 233 -18.79 19.49 45.53
C ILE A 233 -17.35 19.33 46.04
N LEU A 234 -16.40 20.13 45.54
CA LEU A 234 -15.00 20.13 45.99
C LEU A 234 -14.76 20.99 47.24
N SER A 235 -15.68 21.92 47.55
CA SER A 235 -15.62 22.74 48.78
C SER A 235 -16.33 22.11 49.98
N GLU A 236 -17.10 21.04 49.78
CA GLU A 236 -17.83 20.31 50.83
C GLU A 236 -17.10 19.03 51.29
N GLN A 237 -15.85 18.82 50.87
CA GLN A 237 -14.92 17.80 51.41
C GLN A 237 -13.75 18.47 52.12
#